data_AF-A0A5M6DKL5-F1
#
_entry.id   AF-A0A5M6DKL5-F1
#
_cell.length_a   1.000
_cell.length_b   1.000
_cell.length_c   1.000
_cell.angle_alpha   90.00
_cell.angle_beta   90.00
_cell.angle_gamma   90.00
#
_symmetry.space_group_name_H-M   'P 1'
#
loop_
_entity.id
_entity.type
_entity.pdbx_description
1 polymer ?
#
loop_
_entity_poly.entity_id
_entity_poly.type
_entity_poly.pdbx_seq_one_letter_code
_entity_poly.pdbx_strand_id
1 'polypeptide(L)' 'MQYKLRAETREDLDLVIDMFALSSYTILPHPVFSDVELEFKTNYSLEEIRELLKDVPDAHVMRQTVALKQDYTGERDHEL' A
#
# COMPACT_ATOMS: atom_id res chain seq x y z
N MET A 1 -3.53 12.97 2.56
CA MET A 1 -2.14 12.89 2.04
C MET A 1 -2.08 11.88 0.89
N GLN A 2 -1.01 11.85 0.09
CA GLN A 2 -0.88 10.89 -1.02
C GLN A 2 0.19 9.85 -0.68
N TYR A 3 -0.20 8.58 -0.75
CA TYR A 3 0.62 7.44 -0.38
C TYR A 3 0.80 6.50 -1.57
N LYS A 4 1.80 5.65 -1.45
CA LYS A 4 2.05 4.56 -2.38
C LYS A 4 2.47 3.31 -1.61
N LEU A 5 1.99 2.14 -2.06
CA LEU A 5 2.37 0.83 -1.53
C LEU A 5 2.47 -0.18 -2.66
N ARG A 6 3.14 -1.30 -2.39
CA ARG A 6 3.28 -2.44 -3.29
C ARG A 6 2.49 -3.63 -2.77
N ALA A 7 1.87 -4.39 -3.66
CA ALA A 7 1.21 -5.66 -3.36
C ALA A 7 1.61 -6.72 -4.37
N GLU A 8 1.56 -7.99 -3.97
CA GLU A 8 1.96 -9.10 -4.84
C GLU A 8 0.96 -9.28 -5.99
N THR A 9 -0.33 -9.07 -5.72
CA THR A 9 -1.40 -9.13 -6.71
C THR A 9 -2.37 -7.97 -6.58
N ARG A 10 -3.22 -7.80 -7.60
CA ARG A 10 -4.32 -6.84 -7.55
C ARG A 10 -5.38 -7.25 -6.53
N GLU A 11 -5.62 -8.54 -6.35
CA GLU A 11 -6.65 -9.07 -5.44
C GLU A 11 -6.34 -8.68 -4.00
N ASP A 12 -5.06 -8.63 -3.62
CA ASP A 12 -4.63 -8.19 -2.29
C ASP A 12 -5.01 -6.72 -2.02
N LEU A 13 -5.09 -5.88 -3.07
CA LEU A 13 -5.46 -4.48 -2.95
C LEU A 13 -6.96 -4.26 -2.75
N ASP A 14 -7.81 -5.19 -3.20
CA ASP A 14 -9.26 -5.00 -3.16
C ASP A 14 -9.76 -4.82 -1.71
N LEU A 15 -9.23 -5.62 -0.78
CA LEU A 15 -9.53 -5.49 0.66
C LEU A 15 -9.11 -4.14 1.22
N VAL A 16 -7.93 -3.64 0.82
CA VAL A 16 -7.40 -2.36 1.29
C VAL A 16 -8.23 -1.18 0.77
N ILE A 17 -8.63 -1.24 -0.50
CA ILE A 17 -9.45 -0.22 -1.14
C ILE A 17 -10.80 -0.09 -0.41
N ASP A 18 -11.43 -1.22 -0.10
CA ASP A 18 -12.71 -1.25 0.61
C ASP A 18 -12.58 -0.77 2.07
N MET A 19 -11.56 -1.24 2.80
CA MET A 19 -11.36 -0.86 4.20
C MET A 19 -11.01 0.61 4.39
N PHE A 20 -10.18 1.18 3.52
CA PHE A 20 -9.68 2.55 3.70
C PHE A 20 -10.62 3.61 3.14
N ALA A 21 -11.74 3.21 2.52
CA ALA A 21 -12.71 4.10 1.88
C ALA A 21 -12.01 5.18 1.02
N LEU A 22 -11.09 4.72 0.17
CA LEU A 22 -10.17 5.60 -0.55
C LEU A 22 -10.92 6.58 -1.45
N SER A 23 -10.70 7.88 -1.23
CA SER A 23 -11.30 8.94 -2.04
C SER A 23 -10.85 8.96 -3.50
N SER A 24 -9.62 8.49 -3.76
CA SER A 24 -9.06 8.32 -5.09
C SER A 24 -7.90 7.34 -5.02
N TYR A 25 -7.80 6.45 -6.00
CA TYR A 25 -6.68 5.54 -6.13
C TYR A 25 -6.37 5.20 -7.60
N THR A 26 -5.15 4.77 -7.86
CA THR A 26 -4.68 4.25 -9.14
C THR A 26 -3.84 3.01 -8.89
N ILE A 27 -4.07 1.96 -9.67
CA ILE A 27 -3.26 0.73 -9.64
C ILE A 27 -2.35 0.74 -10.87
N LEU A 28 -1.06 0.50 -10.64
CA LEU A 28 -0.02 0.48 -11.67
C LEU A 28 0.75 -0.85 -11.58
N PRO A 29 1.28 -1.38 -12.69
CA PRO A 29 2.22 -2.49 -12.62
C PRO A 29 3.55 -2.03 -12.00
N HIS A 30 4.19 -2.86 -11.18
CA HIS A 30 5.55 -2.59 -10.71
C HIS A 30 6.54 -2.71 -11.88
N PRO A 31 7.52 -1.80 -12.03
CA PRO A 31 8.40 -1.79 -13.20
C PRO A 31 9.36 -2.99 -13.31
N VAL A 32 9.64 -3.66 -12.18
CA VAL A 32 10.68 -4.72 -12.09
C VAL A 32 10.12 -6.08 -11.65
N PHE A 33 9.04 -6.08 -10.87
CA PHE A 33 8.49 -7.30 -10.26
C PHE A 33 7.13 -7.56 -10.89
N SER A 34 6.62 -8.79 -10.75
CA SER A 34 5.25 -9.11 -11.19
C SER A 34 4.17 -8.53 -10.26
N ASP A 35 4.60 -7.85 -9.19
CA ASP A 35 3.82 -7.08 -8.24
C ASP A 35 3.07 -5.91 -8.90
N VAL A 36 2.13 -5.34 -8.15
CA VAL A 36 1.41 -4.10 -8.47
C VAL A 36 1.68 -3.03 -7.42
N GLU A 37 1.45 -1.77 -7.80
CA GLU A 37 1.54 -0.62 -6.94
C GLU A 37 0.19 0.09 -6.84
N LEU A 38 -0.20 0.47 -5.63
CA LEU A 38 -1.37 1.28 -5.35
C LEU A 38 -0.92 2.69 -4.97
N GLU A 39 -1.31 3.68 -5.77
CA GLU A 39 -1.23 5.09 -5.40
C GLU A 39 -2.59 5.56 -4.90
N PHE A 40 -2.67 6.15 -3.70
CA PHE A 40 -3.96 6.49 -3.11
C PHE A 40 -3.93 7.74 -2.24
N LYS A 41 -5.12 8.30 -1.99
CA LYS A 41 -5.33 9.40 -1.05
C LYS A 41 -6.26 9.00 0.09
N THR A 42 -5.79 9.25 1.30
CA THR A 42 -6.55 9.03 2.53
C THR A 42 -6.25 10.13 3.57
N ASN A 43 -7.10 10.17 4.60
CA ASN A 43 -6.95 10.99 5.79
C ASN A 43 -6.16 10.28 6.90
N TYR A 44 -5.95 8.96 6.80
CA TYR A 44 -5.08 8.23 7.71
C TYR A 44 -3.62 8.70 7.58
N SER A 45 -2.94 8.75 8.71
CA SER A 45 -1.49 8.88 8.80
C SER A 45 -0.79 7.59 8.35
N LEU A 46 0.53 7.67 8.14
CA LEU A 46 1.32 6.50 7.75
C LEU A 46 1.28 5.39 8.82
N GLU A 47 1.33 5.77 10.09
CA GLU A 47 1.27 4.82 11.21
C GLU A 47 -0.11 4.14 11.28
N GLU A 48 -1.20 4.90 11.14
CA GLU A 48 -2.55 4.33 11.10
C GLU A 48 -2.72 3.35 9.93
N ILE A 49 -2.20 3.68 8.75
CA ILE A 49 -2.24 2.77 7.59
C ILE A 49 -1.48 1.47 7.93
N ARG A 50 -0.28 1.57 8.50
CA ARG A 50 0.53 0.40 8.88
C ARG A 50 -0.16 -0.46 9.93
N GLU A 51 -0.80 0.15 10.93
CA GLU A 51 -1.57 -0.59 11.93
C GLU A 51 -2.76 -1.33 11.28
N LEU A 52 -3.53 -0.67 10.42
CA LEU A 52 -4.66 -1.30 9.73
C LEU A 52 -4.22 -2.47 8.84
N LEU A 53 -3.06 -2.34 8.18
CA LEU A 53 -2.50 -3.42 7.35
C LEU A 53 -2.05 -4.64 8.17
N LYS A 54 -1.87 -4.55 9.50
CA LYS A 54 -1.57 -5.73 10.32
C LYS A 54 -2.73 -6.72 10.39
N ASP A 55 -3.96 -6.20 10.29
CA ASP A 55 -5.17 -7.02 10.38
C ASP A 55 -5.60 -7.58 9.01
N VAL A 56 -4.94 -7.15 7.92
CA VAL A 56 -5.21 -7.65 6.57
C VAL A 56 -4.41 -8.93 6.32
N PRO A 57 -5.08 -10.04 5.96
CA PRO A 57 -4.40 -11.26 5.56
C PRO A 57 -3.44 -10.99 4.40
N ASP A 58 -2.21 -11.48 4.54
CA ASP A 58 -1.16 -11.39 3.53
C ASP A 58 -0.71 -9.97 3.10
N ALA A 59 -1.05 -8.93 3.86
CA ALA A 59 -0.65 -7.55 3.55
C ALA A 59 0.80 -7.20 3.96
N HIS A 60 1.66 -8.20 4.13
CA HIS A 60 3.02 -8.01 4.62
C HIS A 60 3.83 -7.12 3.67
N VAL A 61 3.74 -7.33 2.35
CA VAL A 61 4.40 -6.49 1.35
C VAL A 61 3.89 -5.06 1.39
N MET A 62 2.59 -4.87 1.57
CA MET A 62 1.98 -3.55 1.63
C MET A 62 2.46 -2.79 2.87
N ARG A 63 2.45 -3.44 4.04
CA ARG A 63 2.91 -2.84 5.31
C ARG A 63 4.38 -2.44 5.24
N GLN A 64 5.21 -3.28 4.62
CA GLN A 64 6.65 -3.07 4.50
C GLN A 64 7.02 -2.01 3.45
N THR A 65 6.12 -1.68 2.52
CA THR A 65 6.43 -0.75 1.40
C THR A 65 5.63 0.53 1.44
N VAL A 66 4.58 0.62 2.27
CA VAL A 66 3.75 1.83 2.32
C VAL A 66 4.56 3.02 2.81
N ALA A 67 4.50 4.09 2.03
CA ALA A 67 5.18 5.35 2.30
C ALA A 67 4.41 6.53 1.67
N LEU A 68 4.78 7.75 2.08
CA LEU A 68 4.36 8.94 1.37
C LEU A 68 4.84 8.86 -0.08
N LYS A 69 4.03 9.29 -1.05
CA LYS A 69 4.36 9.18 -2.47
C LYS A 69 5.71 9.80 -2.83
N GLN A 70 6.10 10.89 -2.17
CA GLN A 70 7.36 11.58 -2.41
C GLN A 70 8.59 10.83 -1.88
N ASP A 71 8.40 9.95 -0.90
CA ASP A 71 9.44 9.21 -0.17
C ASP A 71 9.42 7.70 -0.53
N TYR A 72 8.52 7.30 -1.42
CA TYR A 72 8.31 5.89 -1.78
C TYR A 72 9.42 5.37 -2.70
N THR A 73 10.05 4.27 -2.29
CA THR A 73 11.13 3.59 -3.03
C THR A 73 10.68 2.27 -3.65
N GLY A 74 9.59 1.66 -3.15
CA GLY A 74 9.16 0.32 -3.52
C GLY A 74 9.96 -0.81 -2.87
N GLU A 75 10.96 -0.49 -2.04
CA GLU A 75 11.75 -1.46 -1.28
C GLU A 75 11.02 -1.87 -0.01
N ARG A 76 11.15 -3.15 0.38
CA ARG A 76 10.53 -3.69 1.60
C ARG A 76 11.38 -3.30 2.81
N ASP A 77 10.77 -2.62 3.77
CA ASP A 77 11.33 -2.40 5.09
C ASP A 77 11.06 -3.63 5.98
N HIS A 78 12.09 -4.48 6.15
CA HIS A 78 11.99 -5.73 6.89
C HIS A 78 11.97 -5.55 8.42
N GLU A 79 12.18 -4.33 8.92
CA GLU A 79 12.11 -4.04 10.36
C GLU A 79 10.67 -3.76 10.84
N LEU A 80 9.70 -3.67 9.92
CA LEU A 80 8.28 -3.43 10.16
C LEU A 80 7.42 -4.68 10.35
#